data_AF-A0A553HPH7-F1
#
_entry.id   AF-A0A553HPH7-F1
#
_cell.length_a   1.000
_cell.length_b   1.000
_cell.length_c   1.000
_cell.angle_alpha   90.00
_cell.angle_beta   90.00
_cell.angle_gamma   90.00
#
_symmetry.space_group_name_H-M   'P 1'
#
loop_
_entity.id
_entity.type
_entity.pdbx_description
1 polymer ?
#
loop_
_entity_poly.entity_id
_entity_poly.type
_entity_poly.pdbx_seq_one_letter_code
_entity_poly.pdbx_strand_id
1 'polypeptide(L)'
;MFSALTLRREFSVKAIYSTFPATLLFYSARQKPSLYEEREGRDRPNDLYEDRVNLGRNGLVYPGVFKDPSTSNGATMFPNTFMMQELIRLNYDEALEREDEGQQVNIPFIYTVPKDLNQALDEFYSKHAKQETANEWLDKHPFQSAIADDADAKWMSM
;
A
#
# COMPACT_ATOMS: atom_id res chain seq x y z
N MET A 1 -9.63 -30.42 14.88
CA MET A 1 -8.53 -29.69 14.22
C MET A 1 -9.10 -29.14 12.92
N PHE A 2 -9.71 -27.96 12.98
CA PHE A 2 -10.33 -27.35 11.81
C PHE A 2 -9.25 -26.65 11.00
N SER A 3 -8.97 -27.19 9.81
CA SER A 3 -8.19 -26.50 8.79
C SER A 3 -9.04 -25.35 8.29
N ALA A 4 -8.70 -24.11 8.64
CA ALA A 4 -9.22 -22.93 7.96
C ALA A 4 -8.90 -23.07 6.47
N LEU A 5 -9.94 -23.26 5.65
CA LEU A 5 -9.81 -23.22 4.19
C LEU A 5 -9.34 -21.81 3.84
N THR A 6 -8.03 -21.65 3.63
CA THR A 6 -7.45 -20.40 3.18
C THR A 6 -7.99 -20.14 1.77
N LEU A 7 -8.96 -19.23 1.64
CA LEU A 7 -9.31 -18.64 0.35
C LEU A 7 -8.08 -17.89 -0.17
N ARG A 8 -7.17 -18.61 -0.82
CA ARG A 8 -5.97 -18.04 -1.45
C ARG A 8 -6.42 -17.25 -2.67
N ARG A 9 -6.33 -15.92 -2.57
CA ARG A 9 -6.65 -14.97 -3.63
C ARG A 9 -5.73 -15.20 -4.82
N GLU A 10 -6.21 -15.06 -6.05
CA GLU A 10 -5.35 -14.98 -7.24
C GLU A 10 -5.20 -13.51 -7.65
N PHE A 11 -3.98 -12.99 -7.65
CA PHE A 11 -3.71 -11.64 -8.10
C PHE A 11 -3.22 -11.65 -9.56
N SER A 12 -3.70 -10.69 -10.35
CA SER A 12 -3.15 -10.38 -11.67
C SER A 12 -3.10 -8.87 -11.84
N VAL A 13 -2.00 -8.34 -12.36
CA VAL A 13 -1.93 -6.92 -12.76
C VAL A 13 -2.78 -6.75 -14.01
N LYS A 14 -4.06 -6.42 -13.83
CA LYS A 14 -4.99 -6.20 -14.94
C LYS A 14 -4.87 -4.79 -15.55
N ALA A 15 -4.42 -3.81 -14.76
CA ALA A 15 -4.22 -2.44 -15.22
C ALA A 15 -3.35 -1.65 -14.22
N ILE A 16 -2.58 -0.68 -14.73
CA ILE A 16 -2.01 0.42 -13.96
C ILE A 16 -2.95 1.61 -14.16
N TYR A 17 -3.62 2.05 -13.11
CA TYR A 17 -4.56 3.16 -13.21
C TYR A 17 -3.84 4.49 -12.91
N SER A 18 -4.01 5.50 -13.77
CA SER A 18 -3.57 6.87 -13.49
C SER A 18 -4.50 7.62 -12.52
N THR A 19 -5.69 7.07 -12.27
CA THR A 19 -6.68 7.60 -11.33
C THR A 19 -7.33 6.46 -10.55
N PHE A 20 -7.69 6.71 -9.30
CA PHE A 20 -8.46 5.73 -8.53
C PHE A 20 -9.85 5.52 -9.16
N PRO A 21 -10.19 4.32 -9.67
CA PRO A 21 -11.47 4.09 -10.36
C PRO A 21 -12.68 4.10 -9.41
N ALA A 22 -12.41 3.90 -8.11
CA ALA A 22 -13.40 3.86 -7.04
C ALA A 22 -12.73 4.23 -5.71
N THR A 23 -13.55 4.51 -4.69
CA THR A 23 -13.08 4.59 -3.30
C THR A 23 -12.53 3.24 -2.90
N LEU A 24 -11.28 3.22 -2.40
CA LEU A 24 -10.61 2.02 -1.95
C LEU A 24 -10.63 1.92 -0.43
N LEU A 25 -10.76 0.69 0.06
CA LEU A 25 -10.78 0.34 1.46
C LEU A 25 -9.57 -0.54 1.76
N PHE A 26 -8.95 -0.30 2.92
CA PHE A 26 -7.84 -1.09 3.45
C PHE A 26 -8.12 -1.42 4.92
N TYR A 27 -8.21 -2.71 5.22
CA TYR A 27 -8.31 -3.17 6.61
C TYR A 27 -6.92 -3.28 7.22
N SER A 28 -6.76 -2.75 8.43
CA SER A 28 -5.56 -2.89 9.22
C SER A 28 -5.91 -3.46 10.58
N ALA A 29 -5.19 -4.49 11.01
CA ALA A 29 -5.33 -5.02 12.37
C ALA A 29 -4.84 -4.03 13.46
N ARG A 30 -4.26 -2.89 13.07
CA ARG A 30 -3.70 -1.87 13.96
C ARG A 30 -4.19 -0.47 13.61
N GLN A 31 -4.16 0.43 14.59
CA GLN A 31 -4.51 1.85 14.43
C GLN A 31 -3.62 2.64 13.47
N LYS A 32 -2.41 2.12 13.17
CA LYS A 32 -1.51 2.66 12.16
C LYS A 32 -1.26 1.58 11.12
N PRO A 33 -1.30 1.89 9.80
CA PRO A 33 -0.89 0.91 8.79
C PRO A 33 0.52 0.48 9.11
N SER A 34 0.76 -0.83 9.16
CA SER A 34 2.06 -1.35 9.53
C SER A 34 2.38 -2.57 8.69
N LEU A 35 2.70 -2.29 7.41
CA LEU A 35 3.37 -3.26 6.56
C LEU A 35 4.66 -3.72 7.24
N TYR A 36 5.00 -4.99 7.07
CA TYR A 36 6.09 -5.62 7.80
C TYR A 36 6.86 -6.58 6.93
N GLU A 37 8.14 -6.73 7.19
CA GLU A 37 8.98 -7.60 6.37
C GLU A 37 8.61 -9.06 6.60
N GLU A 38 8.67 -9.89 5.56
CA GLU A 38 8.31 -11.32 5.65
C GLU A 38 9.01 -12.05 6.81
N ARG A 39 10.28 -11.69 7.09
CA ARG A 39 11.06 -12.28 8.20
C ARG A 39 10.50 -11.96 9.58
N GLU A 40 9.78 -10.84 9.74
CA GLU A 40 9.16 -10.40 11.00
C GLU A 40 7.85 -11.15 11.29
N GLY A 41 7.34 -11.95 10.35
CA GLY A 41 6.05 -12.62 10.48
C GLY A 41 5.95 -13.60 11.66
N ARG A 42 7.09 -14.08 12.20
CA ARG A 42 7.10 -14.90 13.42
C ARG A 42 6.89 -14.07 14.69
N ASP A 43 7.35 -12.82 14.70
CA ASP A 43 7.20 -11.89 15.81
C ASP A 43 5.86 -11.13 15.75
N ARG A 44 5.17 -11.24 14.60
CA ARG A 44 3.89 -10.60 14.31
C ARG A 44 2.82 -11.63 13.87
N PRO A 45 2.55 -12.68 14.67
CA PRO A 45 1.70 -13.81 14.25
C PRO A 45 0.23 -13.42 14.06
N ASN A 46 -0.21 -12.33 14.69
CA ASN A 46 -1.60 -11.86 14.68
C ASN A 46 -1.86 -10.75 13.64
N ASP A 47 -0.80 -10.30 12.95
CA ASP A 47 -0.92 -9.34 11.86
C ASP A 47 -1.30 -10.05 10.56
N LEU A 48 -1.99 -9.33 9.67
CA LEU A 48 -2.46 -9.91 8.42
C LEU A 48 -1.29 -10.40 7.57
N TYR A 49 -1.47 -11.57 6.97
CA TYR A 49 -0.49 -12.15 6.07
C TYR A 49 -0.25 -11.24 4.84
N GLU A 50 -1.28 -10.51 4.41
CA GLU A 50 -1.28 -9.63 3.25
C GLU A 50 -0.61 -8.28 3.49
N ASP A 51 -0.27 -7.94 4.75
CA ASP A 51 0.53 -6.77 5.08
C ASP A 51 2.05 -7.07 5.00
N ARG A 52 2.43 -8.32 4.67
CA ARG A 52 3.82 -8.71 4.47
C ARG A 52 4.40 -8.08 3.21
N VAL A 53 5.64 -7.62 3.33
CA VAL A 53 6.43 -7.13 2.22
C VAL A 53 7.78 -7.82 2.12
N ASN A 54 8.23 -7.99 0.89
CA ASN A 54 9.54 -8.44 0.49
C ASN A 54 10.39 -7.23 0.10
N LEU A 55 11.53 -7.08 0.77
CA LEU A 55 12.49 -6.02 0.49
C LEU A 55 13.44 -6.45 -0.63
N GLY A 56 13.73 -5.50 -1.53
CA GLY A 56 14.88 -5.61 -2.42
C GLY A 56 16.19 -5.54 -1.66
N ARG A 57 17.31 -5.87 -2.33
CA ARG A 57 18.66 -5.85 -1.72
C ARG A 57 19.07 -4.47 -1.20
N ASN A 58 18.44 -3.42 -1.69
CA ASN A 58 18.62 -2.03 -1.27
C ASN A 58 17.67 -1.59 -0.15
N GLY A 59 16.88 -2.51 0.43
CA GLY A 59 15.94 -2.22 1.50
C GLY A 59 14.63 -1.58 1.05
N LEU A 60 14.36 -1.47 -0.26
CA LEU A 60 13.13 -0.89 -0.80
C LEU A 60 12.05 -1.95 -1.03
N VAL A 61 10.79 -1.56 -0.86
CA VAL A 61 9.63 -2.38 -1.26
C VAL A 61 9.31 -2.12 -2.72
N TYR A 62 9.31 -3.17 -3.54
CA TYR A 62 8.92 -3.07 -4.95
C TYR A 62 7.53 -3.66 -5.14
N PRO A 63 6.53 -2.87 -5.58
CA PRO A 63 5.20 -3.37 -5.86
C PRO A 63 5.27 -4.55 -6.84
N GLY A 64 4.56 -5.63 -6.51
CA GLY A 64 4.63 -6.85 -7.29
C GLY A 64 3.51 -7.79 -6.90
N VAL A 65 3.18 -8.69 -7.81
CA VAL A 65 2.26 -9.80 -7.57
C VAL A 65 3.05 -11.09 -7.74
N PHE A 66 3.16 -11.87 -6.68
CA PHE A 66 3.82 -13.17 -6.73
C PHE A 66 2.81 -14.25 -7.12
N LYS A 67 3.24 -15.28 -7.87
CA LYS A 67 2.35 -16.37 -8.30
C LYS A 67 2.02 -17.34 -7.16
N ASP A 68 3.00 -17.60 -6.29
CA ASP A 68 2.85 -18.46 -5.12
C ASP A 68 3.72 -17.91 -3.98
N PRO A 69 3.14 -17.61 -2.81
CA PRO A 69 1.70 -17.46 -2.56
C PRO A 69 1.20 -16.21 -3.30
N SER A 70 0.02 -16.29 -3.92
CA SER A 70 -0.59 -15.16 -4.63
C SER A 70 -0.82 -13.97 -3.70
N THR A 71 0.19 -13.12 -3.62
CA THR A 71 0.34 -12.02 -2.66
C THR A 71 0.79 -10.78 -3.39
N SER A 72 0.27 -9.65 -2.95
CA SER A 72 0.78 -8.33 -3.31
C SER A 72 2.01 -8.03 -2.46
N ASN A 73 3.04 -7.43 -3.05
CA ASN A 73 4.17 -6.87 -2.31
C ASN A 73 3.86 -5.44 -1.88
N GLY A 74 2.93 -5.28 -0.95
CA GLY A 74 2.48 -3.98 -0.44
C GLY A 74 1.00 -3.98 -0.05
N ALA A 75 0.55 -2.84 0.47
CA ALA A 75 -0.82 -2.68 0.97
C ALA A 75 -1.85 -3.05 -0.11
N THR A 76 -2.74 -3.98 0.24
CA THR A 76 -3.81 -4.42 -0.66
C THR A 76 -5.09 -3.68 -0.35
N MET A 77 -5.57 -2.87 -1.29
CA MET A 77 -6.81 -2.10 -1.13
C MET A 77 -7.84 -2.51 -2.19
N PHE A 78 -9.12 -2.54 -1.82
CA PHE A 78 -10.21 -2.91 -2.73
C PHE A 78 -11.37 -1.93 -2.67
N PRO A 79 -12.13 -1.77 -3.77
CA PRO A 79 -13.41 -1.08 -3.70
C PRO A 79 -14.39 -1.82 -2.78
N ASN A 80 -15.43 -1.11 -2.36
CA ASN A 80 -16.51 -1.67 -1.56
C ASN A 80 -17.34 -2.71 -2.35
N THR A 81 -16.81 -3.92 -2.47
CA THR A 81 -17.37 -5.08 -3.17
C THR A 81 -17.70 -6.17 -2.16
N PHE A 82 -18.49 -7.18 -2.56
CA PHE A 82 -18.77 -8.34 -1.70
C PHE A 82 -17.50 -8.99 -1.15
N MET A 83 -16.51 -9.24 -2.02
CA MET A 83 -15.21 -9.77 -1.62
C MET A 83 -14.55 -8.91 -0.54
N MET A 84 -14.48 -7.58 -0.70
CA MET A 84 -13.88 -6.73 0.32
C MET A 84 -14.66 -6.74 1.64
N GLN A 85 -16.00 -6.75 1.58
CA GLN A 85 -16.85 -6.84 2.76
C GLN A 85 -16.68 -8.17 3.51
N GLU A 86 -16.53 -9.28 2.78
CA GLU A 86 -16.24 -10.60 3.35
C GLU A 86 -14.87 -10.62 4.03
N LEU A 87 -13.83 -10.09 3.38
CA LEU A 87 -12.48 -10.03 3.94
C LEU A 87 -12.40 -9.19 5.22
N ILE A 88 -13.05 -8.02 5.23
CA ILE A 88 -13.12 -7.16 6.43
C ILE A 88 -13.79 -7.90 7.58
N ARG A 89 -14.92 -8.56 7.34
CA ARG A 89 -15.65 -9.30 8.38
C ARG A 89 -14.86 -10.47 8.90
N LEU A 90 -14.29 -11.29 8.00
CA LEU A 90 -13.48 -12.43 8.38
C LEU A 90 -12.31 -12.02 9.29
N ASN A 91 -11.57 -10.99 8.91
CA ASN A 91 -10.44 -10.51 9.70
C ASN A 91 -10.86 -9.86 11.04
N TYR A 92 -12.06 -9.29 11.09
CA TYR A 92 -12.61 -8.70 12.31
C TYR A 92 -13.14 -9.78 13.26
N ASP A 93 -13.84 -10.78 12.73
CA ASP A 93 -14.32 -11.94 13.49
C ASP A 93 -13.14 -12.70 14.12
N GLU A 94 -12.04 -12.92 13.38
CA GLU A 94 -10.81 -13.50 13.95
C GLU A 94 -10.22 -12.63 15.08
N ALA A 95 -10.29 -11.30 14.94
CA ALA A 95 -9.83 -10.41 15.99
C ALA A 95 -10.70 -10.52 17.26
N LEU A 96 -12.02 -10.64 17.12
CA LEU A 96 -12.94 -10.86 18.24
C LEU A 96 -12.72 -12.22 18.91
N GLU A 97 -12.54 -13.29 18.13
CA GLU A 97 -12.26 -14.64 18.65
C GLU A 97 -11.00 -14.65 19.52
N ARG A 98 -9.93 -13.97 19.07
CA ARG A 98 -8.70 -13.84 19.87
C ARG A 98 -8.91 -13.03 21.16
N GLU A 99 -9.73 -11.99 21.11
CA GLU A 99 -10.09 -11.20 22.30
C GLU A 99 -10.86 -12.06 23.30
N ASP A 100 -11.83 -12.86 22.83
CA ASP A 100 -12.61 -13.79 23.65
C ASP A 100 -11.73 -14.89 24.28
N GLU A 101 -10.67 -15.32 23.60
CA GLU A 101 -9.64 -16.22 24.13
C GLU A 101 -8.70 -15.57 25.17
N GLY A 102 -8.89 -14.27 25.45
CA GLY A 102 -8.10 -13.51 26.41
C GLY A 102 -6.78 -12.98 25.85
N GLN A 103 -6.59 -13.00 24.53
CA GLN A 103 -5.43 -12.38 23.90
C GLN A 103 -5.58 -10.86 23.87
N GLN A 104 -4.45 -10.15 23.97
CA GLN A 104 -4.46 -8.71 23.76
C GLN A 104 -4.59 -8.41 22.26
N VAL A 105 -5.70 -7.81 21.87
CA VAL A 105 -6.01 -7.47 20.47
C VAL A 105 -5.96 -5.94 20.30
N ASN A 106 -5.34 -5.50 19.20
CA ASN A 106 -5.37 -4.09 18.81
C ASN A 106 -6.73 -3.76 18.17
N ILE A 107 -7.23 -2.55 18.38
CA ILE A 107 -8.44 -2.07 17.71
C ILE A 107 -8.17 -2.00 16.19
N PRO A 108 -8.89 -2.78 15.36
CA PRO A 108 -8.71 -2.73 13.91
C PRO A 108 -9.26 -1.45 13.30
N PHE A 109 -8.67 -1.01 12.20
CA PHE A 109 -9.04 0.21 11.47
C PHE A 109 -9.35 -0.09 10.01
N ILE A 110 -10.27 0.68 9.43
CA ILE A 110 -10.53 0.69 7.99
C ILE A 110 -10.07 2.04 7.45
N TYR A 111 -9.02 2.02 6.64
CA TYR A 111 -8.57 3.19 5.89
C TYR A 111 -9.39 3.30 4.61
N THR A 112 -9.85 4.51 4.34
CA THR A 112 -10.62 4.83 3.13
C THR A 112 -9.82 5.80 2.29
N VAL A 113 -9.45 5.38 1.08
CA VAL A 113 -8.87 6.26 0.06
C VAL A 113 -10.01 6.70 -0.86
N PRO A 114 -10.48 7.95 -0.79
CA PRO A 114 -11.60 8.41 -1.57
C PRO A 114 -11.24 8.42 -3.07
N LYS A 115 -12.23 8.11 -3.92
CA LYS A 115 -12.10 8.27 -5.38
C LYS A 115 -11.64 9.69 -5.76
N ASP A 116 -12.08 10.68 -4.99
CA ASP A 116 -11.81 12.09 -5.21
C ASP A 116 -10.38 12.51 -4.81
N LEU A 117 -9.53 11.58 -4.38
CA LEU A 117 -8.11 11.83 -4.18
C LEU A 117 -7.46 12.41 -5.44
N ASN A 118 -7.90 12.00 -6.64
CA ASN A 118 -7.40 12.58 -7.89
C ASN A 118 -7.68 14.09 -7.96
N GLN A 119 -8.88 14.52 -7.57
CA GLN A 119 -9.22 15.94 -7.51
C GLN A 119 -8.39 16.66 -6.45
N ALA A 120 -8.18 16.05 -5.28
CA ALA A 120 -7.32 16.64 -4.25
C ALA A 120 -5.88 16.82 -4.73
N LEU A 121 -5.35 15.87 -5.52
CA LEU A 121 -4.03 15.97 -6.13
C LEU A 121 -3.99 17.06 -7.21
N ASP A 122 -5.00 17.13 -8.07
CA ASP A 122 -5.12 18.18 -9.09
C ASP A 122 -5.16 19.57 -8.43
N GLU A 123 -5.95 19.73 -7.37
CA GLU A 123 -6.01 20.95 -6.59
C GLU A 123 -4.67 21.26 -5.91
N PHE A 124 -3.98 20.25 -5.38
CA PHE A 124 -2.68 20.42 -4.76
C PHE A 124 -1.66 20.97 -5.76
N TYR A 125 -1.49 20.32 -6.92
CA TYR A 125 -0.57 20.80 -7.95
C TYR A 125 -1.00 22.17 -8.50
N SER A 126 -2.30 22.40 -8.64
CA SER A 126 -2.81 23.69 -9.14
C SER A 126 -2.53 24.84 -8.17
N LYS A 127 -2.61 24.60 -6.86
CA LYS A 127 -2.47 25.64 -5.83
C LYS A 127 -1.06 25.81 -5.31
N HIS A 128 -0.28 24.73 -5.25
CA HIS A 128 0.99 24.71 -4.51
C HIS A 128 2.21 24.45 -5.39
N ALA A 129 2.06 23.85 -6.57
CA ALA A 129 3.20 23.64 -7.46
C ALA A 129 3.47 24.89 -8.30
N LYS A 130 4.76 25.17 -8.53
CA LYS A 130 5.17 26.15 -9.53
C LYS A 130 4.90 25.58 -10.92
N GLN A 131 4.12 26.29 -11.72
CA GLN A 131 3.82 25.91 -13.10
C GLN A 131 4.59 26.81 -14.06
N GLU A 132 5.26 26.21 -15.03
CA GLU A 132 5.87 26.87 -16.18
C GLU A 132 5.80 25.93 -17.38
N THR A 133 5.87 26.46 -18.59
CA THR A 133 5.84 25.60 -19.78
C THR A 133 7.12 24.78 -19.89
N ALA A 134 7.06 23.63 -20.57
CA ALA A 134 8.24 22.80 -20.78
C ALA A 134 9.38 23.56 -21.48
N ASN A 135 9.06 24.43 -22.45
CA ASN A 135 10.07 25.25 -23.13
C ASN A 135 10.72 26.25 -22.17
N GLU A 136 9.94 27.02 -21.41
CA GLU A 136 10.49 27.98 -20.43
C GLU A 136 11.34 27.28 -19.37
N TRP A 137 10.97 26.07 -18.97
CA TRP A 137 11.75 25.27 -18.04
C TRP A 137 13.06 24.80 -18.68
N LEU A 138 13.02 24.24 -19.89
CA LEU A 138 14.19 23.73 -20.61
C LEU A 138 15.21 24.83 -20.92
N ASP A 139 14.76 26.04 -21.26
CA ASP A 139 15.65 27.20 -21.48
C ASP A 139 16.45 27.58 -20.22
N LYS A 140 15.90 27.32 -19.03
CA LYS A 140 16.54 27.62 -17.73
C LYS A 140 17.34 26.47 -17.15
N HIS A 141 17.14 25.23 -17.63
CA HIS A 141 17.74 24.02 -17.04
C HIS A 141 18.47 23.19 -18.11
N PRO A 142 19.68 23.60 -18.53
CA PRO A 142 20.46 22.88 -19.52
C PRO A 142 20.80 21.45 -19.07
N PHE A 143 20.69 20.48 -19.96
CA PHE A 143 20.90 19.06 -19.62
C PHE A 143 22.28 18.80 -18.98
N GLN A 144 23.35 19.45 -19.47
CA GLN A 144 24.70 19.27 -18.89
C GLN A 144 24.84 19.73 -17.44
N SER A 145 23.86 20.48 -16.90
CA SER A 145 23.82 20.92 -15.50
C SER A 145 23.02 19.98 -14.60
N ALA A 146 22.37 18.96 -15.16
CA ALA A 146 21.61 17.98 -14.39
C ALA A 146 22.54 17.16 -13.48
N ILE A 147 22.05 16.85 -12.28
CA ILE A 147 22.72 15.94 -11.35
C ILE A 147 22.43 14.50 -11.78
N ALA A 148 23.45 13.64 -11.74
CA ALA A 148 23.30 12.22 -12.04
C ALA A 148 22.39 11.53 -11.02
N ASP A 149 21.57 10.59 -11.48
CA ASP A 149 20.58 9.87 -10.66
C ASP A 149 21.23 9.17 -9.44
N ASP A 150 22.46 8.69 -9.60
CA ASP A 150 23.24 7.98 -8.58
C ASP A 150 23.97 8.90 -7.59
N ALA A 151 23.88 10.22 -7.75
CA ALA A 151 24.48 11.20 -6.85
C ALA A 151 23.49 11.66 -5.75
N ASP A 152 22.93 10.70 -5.01
CA ASP A 152 21.93 10.87 -3.94
C ASP A 152 22.28 11.96 -2.91
N ALA A 153 23.52 11.97 -2.43
CA ALA A 153 24.00 12.95 -1.47
C ALA A 153 23.90 14.40 -1.99
N LYS A 154 24.01 14.60 -3.31
CA LYS A 154 23.92 15.93 -3.92
C LYS A 154 22.47 16.38 -4.08
N TRP A 155 21.62 15.59 -4.72
CA TRP A 155 20.24 16.01 -4.96
C TRP A 155 19.38 16.02 -3.70
N MET A 156 19.72 15.26 -2.65
CA MET A 156 19.05 15.39 -1.34
C MET A 156 19.45 16.65 -0.53
N SER A 157 20.46 17.41 -0.99
CA SER A 157 20.92 18.64 -0.34
C SER A 157 20.48 19.93 -1.04
N MET A 158 19.69 19.81 -2.12
CA MET A 158 19.15 20.94 -2.90
C MET A 158 17.98 21.65 -2.22
#